data_AF-A0A2G9R3N1-F1
#
_entry.id   AF-A0A2G9R3N1-F1
#
_cell.length_a   1.000
_cell.length_b   1.000
_cell.length_c   1.000
_cell.angle_alpha   90.00
_cell.angle_beta   90.00
_cell.angle_gamma   90.00
#
_symmetry.space_group_name_H-M   'P 1'
#
loop_
_entity.id
_entity.type
_entity.pdbx_description
1 polymer ?
#
loop_
_entity_poly.entity_id
_entity_poly.type
_entity_poly.pdbx_seq_one_letter_code
_entity_poly.pdbx_strand_id
1 'polypeptide(L)'
;MSKGDCDLPSMEPVHTSPGAAPVRFAQESCASSGPFQSLPDRDGKKCLFLVKCVDKTYEICASDKKKKQEWIQSIQTVVNLRKMGIPSPHKDARQKRKAIRQKLQAEQEELQQKMKDLQMSNETKQQELEMMRTQLRDAAARATQEEKKRHETHMELQDRFREELEREQMIRQEMEEQVAQKSSELEQYLKRVRELEQMYHRLQEALDDEKQARVEEESARLLQARLLEQEAAKRAMLEKLHHEQEIAIKMTEAEKRELETIREMKDIALQEAMQQLEQLEKERIEALEQYQQIKDNLEVATSKTRSWKNKVAQHEGLIRQIQPGVK
;
A
#
# COMPACT_ATOMS: atom_id res chain seq x y z
N MET A 1 -64.90 -60.05 -11.99
CA MET A 1 -65.98 -60.01 -10.97
C MET A 1 -66.89 -58.86 -11.38
N SER A 2 -68.15 -59.00 -11.77
CA SER A 2 -69.19 -59.96 -11.44
C SER A 2 -70.23 -60.01 -12.58
N LYS A 3 -70.82 -61.20 -12.76
CA LYS A 3 -72.25 -61.52 -13.04
C LYS A 3 -73.02 -60.49 -13.89
N GLY A 4 -73.49 -60.78 -15.10
CA GLY A 4 -74.25 -61.97 -15.51
C GLY A 4 -75.71 -61.79 -15.11
N ASP A 5 -76.59 -61.56 -16.08
CA ASP A 5 -78.05 -61.76 -16.12
C ASP A 5 -78.51 -61.28 -17.52
N CYS A 6 -78.73 -62.14 -18.52
CA CYS A 6 -79.90 -63.01 -18.74
C CYS A 6 -81.23 -62.32 -18.42
N ASP A 7 -81.97 -61.92 -19.45
CA ASP A 7 -83.34 -62.43 -19.59
C ASP A 7 -83.92 -62.27 -21.00
N LEU A 8 -84.45 -63.40 -21.46
CA LEU A 8 -85.06 -63.71 -22.74
C LEU A 8 -86.51 -63.19 -22.82
N PRO A 9 -87.11 -63.14 -24.02
CA PRO A 9 -88.34 -62.41 -24.30
C PRO A 9 -89.59 -63.20 -23.91
N SER A 10 -90.50 -62.56 -23.17
CA SER A 10 -91.85 -63.08 -22.95
C SER A 10 -92.72 -62.93 -24.20
N MET A 11 -92.83 -64.04 -24.95
CA MET A 11 -93.92 -64.32 -25.87
C MET A 11 -95.16 -64.70 -25.05
N GLU A 12 -96.15 -63.81 -25.01
CA GLU A 12 -97.49 -64.15 -24.51
C GLU A 12 -98.48 -64.43 -25.65
N PRO A 13 -99.46 -65.31 -25.41
CA PRO A 13 -100.15 -66.08 -26.44
C PRO A 13 -101.32 -65.33 -27.06
N VAL A 14 -101.42 -65.42 -28.38
CA VAL A 14 -102.60 -65.00 -29.15
C VAL A 14 -103.74 -65.98 -28.88
N HIS A 15 -104.57 -65.67 -27.87
CA HIS A 15 -105.85 -66.34 -27.69
C HIS A 15 -106.83 -65.88 -28.78
N THR A 16 -106.90 -66.67 -29.86
CA THR A 16 -107.91 -66.53 -30.91
C THR A 16 -109.27 -66.93 -30.34
N SER A 17 -110.08 -65.94 -29.92
CA SER A 17 -111.45 -66.17 -29.46
C SER A 17 -112.34 -66.70 -30.60
N PRO A 18 -113.08 -67.81 -30.41
CA PRO A 18 -113.86 -68.50 -31.45
C PRO A 18 -115.23 -67.83 -31.75
N GLY A 19 -115.27 -66.48 -31.79
CA GLY A 19 -116.49 -65.69 -32.05
C GLY A 19 -116.47 -64.88 -33.35
N ALA A 20 -115.43 -65.01 -34.17
CA ALA A 20 -115.16 -64.11 -35.30
C ALA A 20 -115.81 -64.52 -36.65
N ALA A 21 -116.57 -65.60 -36.69
CA ALA A 21 -117.06 -66.19 -37.95
C ALA A 21 -118.01 -65.28 -38.76
N PRO A 22 -118.96 -64.51 -38.16
CA PRO A 22 -119.88 -63.69 -38.95
C PRO A 22 -119.47 -62.20 -39.04
N VAL A 23 -118.46 -61.74 -38.27
CA VAL A 23 -117.92 -60.37 -38.36
C VAL A 23 -116.87 -60.23 -39.47
N ARG A 24 -116.03 -61.26 -39.69
CA ARG A 24 -115.14 -61.31 -40.87
C ARG A 24 -115.93 -61.31 -42.18
N PHE A 25 -117.07 -61.99 -42.19
CA PHE A 25 -117.96 -62.08 -43.35
C PHE A 25 -118.56 -60.72 -43.77
N ALA A 26 -118.85 -59.83 -42.81
CA ALA A 26 -119.31 -58.47 -43.09
C ALA A 26 -118.18 -57.50 -43.51
N GLN A 27 -116.91 -57.82 -43.18
CA GLN A 27 -115.75 -56.96 -43.43
C GLN A 27 -115.26 -57.03 -44.88
N GLU A 28 -115.51 -58.16 -45.57
CA GLU A 28 -115.04 -58.41 -46.95
C GLU A 28 -116.13 -58.23 -48.04
N SER A 29 -117.43 -58.33 -47.74
CA SER A 29 -118.47 -58.41 -48.79
C SER A 29 -119.61 -57.36 -48.77
N CYS A 30 -119.67 -56.44 -47.81
CA CYS A 30 -120.77 -55.47 -47.70
C CYS A 30 -120.25 -54.03 -47.97
N ALA A 31 -120.25 -53.60 -49.23
CA ALA A 31 -119.72 -52.30 -49.67
C ALA A 31 -120.77 -51.23 -50.01
N SER A 32 -122.07 -51.51 -50.02
CA SER A 32 -123.08 -50.47 -50.23
C SER A 32 -124.44 -50.81 -49.61
N SER A 33 -124.74 -50.13 -48.51
CA SER A 33 -126.05 -49.61 -48.11
C SER A 33 -127.31 -50.33 -48.62
N GLY A 34 -127.52 -51.60 -48.22
CA GLY A 34 -128.85 -52.23 -48.23
C GLY A 34 -129.46 -52.21 -46.81
N PRO A 35 -130.74 -51.85 -46.62
CA PRO A 35 -131.34 -51.64 -45.30
C PRO A 35 -131.43 -52.96 -44.50
N PHE A 36 -130.87 -52.95 -43.29
CA PHE A 36 -131.05 -53.98 -42.26
C PHE A 36 -132.54 -54.02 -41.86
N GLN A 37 -133.17 -55.18 -41.99
CA GLN A 37 -134.59 -55.37 -41.67
C GLN A 37 -134.72 -56.40 -40.56
N SER A 38 -135.26 -55.99 -39.40
CA SER A 38 -135.51 -56.90 -38.28
C SER A 38 -136.74 -57.75 -38.59
N LEU A 39 -136.56 -59.06 -38.72
CA LEU A 39 -137.67 -59.99 -38.94
C LEU A 39 -138.32 -60.40 -37.60
N PRO A 40 -139.66 -60.55 -37.55
CA PRO A 40 -140.37 -61.18 -36.44
C PRO A 40 -140.18 -62.71 -36.44
N ASP A 41 -140.13 -63.32 -35.25
CA ASP A 41 -139.82 -64.74 -35.06
C ASP A 41 -140.87 -65.67 -35.75
N ARG A 42 -140.43 -66.65 -36.55
CA ARG A 42 -141.27 -67.68 -37.22
C ARG A 42 -140.62 -69.08 -37.18
N ASP A 43 -141.44 -70.12 -37.10
CA ASP A 43 -141.09 -71.56 -37.16
C ASP A 43 -139.94 -72.01 -36.23
N GLY A 44 -140.05 -71.67 -34.94
CA GLY A 44 -139.16 -72.21 -33.90
C GLY A 44 -137.75 -71.61 -33.83
N LYS A 45 -137.39 -70.65 -34.71
CA LYS A 45 -136.11 -69.91 -34.67
C LYS A 45 -136.34 -68.47 -34.23
N LYS A 46 -135.66 -68.03 -33.16
CA LYS A 46 -135.79 -66.68 -32.56
C LYS A 46 -134.57 -65.81 -32.85
N CYS A 47 -134.74 -64.49 -32.81
CA CYS A 47 -133.65 -63.49 -32.91
C CYS A 47 -132.94 -63.43 -34.28
N LEU A 48 -133.71 -63.53 -35.37
CA LEU A 48 -133.23 -63.42 -36.76
C LEU A 48 -133.03 -61.97 -37.21
N PHE A 49 -132.00 -61.71 -38.01
CA PHE A 49 -131.80 -60.44 -38.71
C PHE A 49 -131.17 -60.65 -40.09
N LEU A 50 -131.55 -59.80 -41.05
CA LEU A 50 -131.01 -59.83 -42.40
C LEU A 50 -129.88 -58.82 -42.55
N VAL A 51 -128.74 -59.28 -43.05
CA VAL A 51 -127.63 -58.44 -43.52
C VAL A 51 -127.68 -58.43 -45.04
N LYS A 52 -128.07 -57.29 -45.62
CA LYS A 52 -128.05 -57.08 -47.08
C LYS A 52 -126.65 -56.61 -47.50
N CYS A 53 -125.96 -57.42 -48.28
CA CYS A 53 -124.77 -57.01 -49.03
C CYS A 53 -125.16 -56.70 -50.49
N VAL A 54 -124.19 -56.20 -51.27
CA VAL A 54 -124.41 -55.62 -52.61
C VAL A 54 -125.06 -56.61 -53.59
N ASP A 55 -124.80 -57.90 -53.39
CA ASP A 55 -125.14 -59.00 -54.31
C ASP A 55 -125.84 -60.18 -53.61
N LYS A 56 -125.88 -60.21 -52.27
CA LYS A 56 -126.46 -61.32 -51.48
C LYS A 56 -127.07 -60.82 -50.16
N THR A 57 -128.17 -61.45 -49.77
CA THR A 57 -128.81 -61.20 -48.46
C THR A 57 -128.62 -62.41 -47.57
N TYR A 58 -128.01 -62.21 -46.40
CA TYR A 58 -127.73 -63.26 -45.43
C TYR A 58 -128.68 -63.15 -44.23
N GLU A 59 -129.40 -64.23 -43.96
CA GLU A 59 -130.21 -64.35 -42.75
C GLU A 59 -129.35 -64.94 -41.62
N ILE A 60 -129.18 -64.17 -40.55
CA ILE A 60 -128.35 -64.53 -39.42
C ILE A 60 -129.22 -64.65 -38.17
N CYS A 61 -129.06 -65.76 -37.45
CA CYS A 61 -129.67 -66.02 -36.15
C CYS A 61 -128.70 -65.60 -35.04
N ALA A 62 -129.13 -64.72 -34.13
CA ALA A 62 -128.40 -64.45 -32.89
C ALA A 62 -128.87 -65.38 -31.77
N SER A 63 -127.99 -65.63 -30.79
CA SER A 63 -128.31 -66.46 -29.61
C SER A 63 -129.37 -65.84 -28.70
N ASP A 64 -129.45 -64.51 -28.65
CA ASP A 64 -130.44 -63.76 -27.86
C ASP A 64 -130.69 -62.35 -28.45
N LYS A 65 -131.69 -61.66 -27.90
CA LYS A 65 -132.08 -60.32 -28.38
C LYS A 65 -131.01 -59.27 -28.09
N LYS A 66 -130.23 -59.42 -27.02
CA LYS A 66 -129.14 -58.50 -26.67
C LYS A 66 -127.98 -58.65 -27.65
N LYS A 67 -127.56 -59.88 -27.95
CA LYS A 67 -126.56 -60.16 -29.00
C LYS A 67 -127.07 -59.67 -30.35
N LYS A 68 -128.33 -59.90 -30.73
CA LYS A 68 -128.87 -59.34 -31.98
C LYS A 68 -128.60 -57.84 -32.10
N GLN A 69 -128.88 -57.06 -31.06
CA GLN A 69 -128.61 -55.62 -31.06
C GLN A 69 -127.11 -55.28 -31.04
N GLU A 70 -126.29 -55.96 -30.22
CA GLU A 70 -124.83 -55.78 -30.20
C GLU A 70 -124.20 -56.05 -31.58
N TRP A 71 -124.68 -57.06 -32.29
CA TRP A 71 -124.20 -57.43 -33.62
C TRP A 71 -124.61 -56.41 -34.67
N ILE A 72 -125.88 -55.99 -34.68
CA ILE A 72 -126.36 -54.92 -35.57
C ILE A 72 -125.54 -53.64 -35.34
N GLN A 73 -125.38 -53.25 -34.08
CA GLN A 73 -124.65 -52.03 -33.71
C GLN A 73 -123.17 -52.13 -34.08
N SER A 74 -122.52 -53.28 -33.83
CA SER A 74 -121.12 -53.51 -34.21
C SER A 74 -120.90 -53.47 -35.72
N ILE A 75 -121.80 -54.08 -36.50
CA ILE A 75 -121.73 -54.04 -37.97
C ILE A 75 -121.95 -52.61 -38.47
N GLN A 76 -122.93 -51.89 -37.92
CA GLN A 76 -123.17 -50.47 -38.24
C GLN A 76 -121.95 -49.60 -37.92
N THR A 77 -121.30 -49.80 -36.77
CA THR A 77 -120.07 -49.08 -36.38
C THR A 77 -118.93 -49.38 -37.36
N VAL A 78 -118.73 -50.63 -37.75
CA VAL A 78 -117.69 -51.01 -38.73
C VAL A 78 -117.94 -50.38 -40.10
N VAL A 79 -119.19 -50.38 -40.57
CA VAL A 79 -119.58 -49.74 -41.83
C VAL A 79 -119.33 -48.22 -41.77
N ASN A 80 -119.69 -47.57 -40.66
CA ASN A 80 -119.49 -46.12 -40.48
C ASN A 80 -118.00 -45.75 -40.41
N LEU A 81 -117.18 -46.50 -39.67
CA LEU A 81 -115.72 -46.28 -39.60
C LEU A 81 -115.08 -46.41 -40.99
N ARG A 82 -115.50 -47.40 -41.78
CA ARG A 82 -115.01 -47.59 -43.15
C ARG A 82 -115.43 -46.44 -44.07
N LYS A 83 -116.68 -45.95 -43.97
CA LYS A 83 -117.16 -44.78 -44.73
C LYS A 83 -116.37 -43.51 -44.42
N MET A 84 -115.94 -43.32 -43.17
CA MET A 84 -115.13 -42.17 -42.77
C MET A 84 -113.62 -42.34 -43.04
N GLY A 85 -113.18 -43.49 -43.57
CA GLY A 85 -111.76 -43.79 -43.77
C GLY A 85 -110.96 -43.93 -42.46
N ILE A 86 -111.63 -43.98 -41.31
CA ILE A 86 -110.99 -44.00 -40.00
C ILE A 86 -110.54 -45.45 -39.70
N PRO A 87 -109.25 -45.68 -39.38
CA PRO A 87 -108.80 -47.00 -38.99
C PRO A 87 -109.52 -47.48 -37.73
N SER A 88 -109.73 -48.80 -37.61
CA SER A 88 -110.30 -49.39 -36.40
C SER A 88 -109.57 -48.87 -35.14
N PRO A 89 -110.29 -48.54 -34.04
CA PRO A 89 -109.69 -48.04 -32.80
C PRO A 89 -108.50 -48.87 -32.30
N HIS A 90 -108.53 -50.19 -32.50
CA HIS A 90 -107.42 -51.08 -32.13
C HIS A 90 -106.16 -50.86 -33.00
N LYS A 91 -106.34 -50.67 -34.32
CA LYS A 91 -105.24 -50.38 -35.25
C LYS A 91 -104.61 -49.04 -34.93
N ASP A 92 -105.44 -48.03 -34.63
CA ASP A 92 -104.99 -46.69 -34.26
C ASP A 92 -104.23 -46.68 -32.91
N ALA A 93 -104.75 -47.38 -31.89
CA ALA A 93 -104.07 -47.56 -30.61
C ALA A 93 -102.75 -48.34 -30.74
N ARG A 94 -102.66 -49.32 -31.65
CA ARG A 94 -101.40 -50.03 -31.95
C ARG A 94 -100.38 -49.11 -32.64
N GLN A 95 -100.82 -48.29 -33.59
CA GLN A 95 -99.95 -47.31 -34.27
C GLN A 95 -99.43 -46.26 -33.31
N LYS A 96 -100.30 -45.69 -32.45
CA LYS A 96 -99.89 -44.75 -31.39
C LYS A 96 -98.86 -45.36 -30.44
N ARG A 97 -99.06 -46.59 -29.97
CA ARG A 97 -98.06 -47.31 -29.14
C ARG A 97 -96.74 -47.55 -29.86
N LYS A 98 -96.77 -47.85 -31.17
CA LYS A 98 -95.55 -47.98 -31.99
C LYS A 98 -94.83 -46.62 -32.11
N ALA A 99 -95.56 -45.55 -32.40
CA ALA A 99 -95.02 -44.20 -32.52
C ALA A 99 -94.42 -43.70 -31.20
N ILE A 100 -95.09 -43.93 -30.07
CA ILE A 100 -94.56 -43.57 -28.74
C ILE A 100 -93.27 -44.35 -28.44
N ARG A 101 -93.23 -45.67 -28.71
CA ARG A 101 -91.99 -46.46 -28.52
C ARG A 101 -90.84 -45.98 -29.40
N GLN A 102 -91.12 -45.65 -30.67
CA GLN A 102 -90.11 -45.13 -31.59
C GLN A 102 -89.61 -43.76 -31.15
N LYS A 103 -90.50 -42.87 -30.69
CA LYS A 103 -90.10 -41.57 -30.13
C LYS A 103 -89.23 -41.74 -28.89
N LEU A 104 -89.65 -42.58 -27.95
CA LEU A 104 -88.89 -42.86 -26.73
C LEU A 104 -87.51 -43.47 -27.05
N GLN A 105 -87.43 -44.37 -28.03
CA GLN A 105 -86.17 -44.93 -28.49
C GLN A 105 -85.28 -43.87 -29.14
N ALA A 106 -85.81 -43.04 -30.03
CA ALA A 106 -85.06 -41.95 -30.64
C ALA A 106 -84.57 -40.93 -29.61
N GLU A 107 -85.41 -40.56 -28.63
CA GLU A 107 -85.03 -39.69 -27.52
C GLU A 107 -83.95 -40.33 -26.63
N GLN A 108 -84.05 -41.63 -26.37
CA GLN A 108 -83.04 -42.38 -25.60
C GLN A 108 -81.71 -42.46 -26.36
N GLU A 109 -81.74 -42.74 -27.67
CA GLU A 109 -80.55 -42.76 -28.53
C GLU A 109 -79.90 -41.38 -28.63
N GLU A 110 -80.70 -40.31 -28.77
CA GLU A 110 -80.21 -38.93 -28.79
C GLU A 110 -79.57 -38.53 -27.47
N LEU A 111 -80.18 -38.89 -26.33
CA LEU A 111 -79.60 -38.67 -25.00
C LEU A 111 -78.30 -39.47 -24.81
N GLN A 112 -78.25 -40.72 -25.26
CA GLN A 112 -77.03 -41.54 -25.21
C GLN A 112 -75.92 -40.94 -26.07
N GLN A 113 -76.24 -40.44 -27.26
CA GLN A 113 -75.26 -39.79 -28.13
C GLN A 113 -74.73 -38.50 -27.50
N LYS A 114 -75.64 -37.65 -27.00
CA LYS A 114 -75.26 -36.43 -26.25
C LYS A 114 -74.38 -36.75 -25.05
N MET A 115 -74.68 -37.81 -24.30
CA MET A 115 -73.87 -38.23 -23.15
C MET A 115 -72.46 -38.66 -23.59
N LYS A 116 -72.34 -39.45 -24.67
CA LYS A 116 -71.03 -39.86 -25.22
C LYS A 116 -70.22 -38.67 -25.71
N ASP A 117 -70.84 -37.75 -26.46
CA ASP A 117 -70.13 -36.57 -26.97
C ASP A 117 -69.66 -35.67 -25.82
N LEU A 118 -70.47 -35.53 -24.76
CA LEU A 118 -70.08 -34.82 -23.54
C LEU A 118 -68.95 -35.53 -22.79
N GLN A 119 -68.97 -36.86 -22.70
CA GLN A 119 -67.88 -37.65 -22.09
C GLN A 119 -66.57 -37.45 -22.85
N MET A 120 -66.58 -37.62 -24.18
CA MET A 120 -65.40 -37.41 -25.02
C MET A 120 -64.88 -35.98 -24.90
N SER A 121 -65.76 -34.97 -24.95
CA SER A 121 -65.37 -33.56 -24.78
C SER A 121 -64.77 -33.30 -23.39
N ASN A 122 -65.28 -33.95 -22.35
CA ASN A 122 -64.74 -33.82 -20.99
C ASN A 122 -63.36 -34.49 -20.89
N GLU A 123 -63.19 -35.70 -21.42
CA GLU A 123 -61.91 -36.42 -21.45
C GLU A 123 -60.84 -35.64 -22.21
N THR A 124 -61.17 -35.08 -23.39
CA THR A 124 -60.24 -34.22 -24.14
C THR A 124 -59.84 -32.98 -23.33
N LYS A 125 -60.80 -32.30 -22.70
CA LYS A 125 -60.50 -31.13 -21.85
C LYS A 125 -59.64 -31.51 -20.64
N GLN A 126 -59.86 -32.68 -20.04
CA GLN A 126 -59.03 -33.16 -18.94
C GLN A 126 -57.59 -33.40 -19.39
N GLN A 127 -57.38 -34.05 -20.54
CA GLN A 127 -56.06 -34.26 -21.12
C GLN A 127 -55.35 -32.93 -21.43
N GLU A 128 -56.06 -31.95 -22.00
CA GLU A 128 -55.52 -30.61 -22.25
C GLU A 128 -55.12 -29.89 -20.96
N LEU A 129 -55.95 -29.97 -19.91
CA LEU A 129 -55.64 -29.39 -18.60
C LEU A 129 -54.43 -30.07 -17.94
N GLU A 130 -54.31 -31.39 -18.05
CA GLU A 130 -53.16 -32.14 -17.56
C GLU A 130 -51.88 -31.77 -18.30
N MET A 131 -51.92 -31.69 -19.63
CA MET A 131 -50.81 -31.23 -20.46
C MET A 131 -50.40 -29.79 -20.10
N MET A 132 -51.37 -28.89 -19.91
CA MET A 132 -51.09 -27.53 -19.48
C MET A 132 -50.43 -27.52 -18.09
N ARG A 133 -50.94 -28.34 -17.16
CA ARG A 133 -50.38 -28.46 -15.80
C ARG A 133 -48.95 -29.02 -15.80
N THR A 134 -48.61 -29.98 -16.66
CA THR A 134 -47.24 -30.46 -16.80
C THR A 134 -46.34 -29.40 -17.42
N GLN A 135 -46.79 -28.71 -18.47
CA GLN A 135 -46.05 -27.59 -19.07
C GLN A 135 -45.73 -26.49 -18.07
N LEU A 136 -46.69 -26.12 -17.20
CA LEU A 136 -46.45 -25.14 -16.13
C LEU A 136 -45.44 -25.63 -15.09
N ARG A 137 -45.51 -26.90 -14.67
CA ARG A 137 -44.52 -27.47 -13.74
C ARG A 137 -43.13 -27.47 -14.36
N ASP A 138 -43.01 -27.87 -15.62
CA ASP A 138 -41.72 -27.91 -16.32
C ASP A 138 -41.17 -26.50 -16.55
N ALA A 139 -42.03 -25.53 -16.88
CA ALA A 139 -41.65 -24.13 -17.00
C ALA A 139 -41.15 -23.56 -15.65
N ALA A 140 -41.85 -23.86 -14.55
CA ALA A 140 -41.43 -23.46 -13.22
C ALA A 140 -40.09 -24.11 -12.82
N ALA A 141 -39.91 -25.40 -13.09
CA ALA A 141 -38.66 -26.11 -12.83
C ALA A 141 -37.50 -25.50 -13.64
N ARG A 142 -37.70 -25.23 -14.94
CA ARG A 142 -36.70 -24.54 -15.78
C ARG A 142 -36.36 -23.15 -15.24
N ALA A 143 -37.35 -22.36 -14.84
CA ALA A 143 -37.12 -21.03 -14.27
C ALA A 143 -36.25 -21.09 -13.00
N THR A 144 -36.55 -22.01 -12.06
CA THR A 144 -35.75 -22.17 -10.84
C THR A 144 -34.32 -22.64 -11.14
N GLN A 145 -34.13 -23.50 -12.15
CA GLN A 145 -32.81 -23.96 -12.53
C GLN A 145 -31.99 -22.86 -13.21
N GLU A 146 -32.62 -22.03 -14.04
CA GLU A 146 -31.95 -20.87 -14.62
C GLU A 146 -31.58 -19.83 -13.57
N GLU A 147 -32.42 -19.58 -12.57
CA GLU A 147 -32.11 -18.68 -11.46
C GLU A 147 -30.92 -19.20 -10.64
N LYS A 148 -30.87 -20.50 -10.34
CA LYS A 148 -29.71 -21.13 -9.68
C LYS A 148 -28.44 -20.95 -10.50
N LYS A 149 -28.48 -21.22 -11.81
CA LYS A 149 -27.33 -21.01 -12.70
C LYS A 149 -26.88 -19.55 -12.73
N ARG A 150 -27.82 -18.60 -12.82
CA ARG A 150 -27.50 -17.15 -12.76
C ARG A 150 -26.82 -16.81 -11.44
N HIS A 151 -27.34 -17.31 -10.32
CA HIS A 151 -26.75 -17.10 -9.01
C HIS A 151 -25.35 -17.72 -8.89
N GLU A 152 -25.17 -18.98 -9.31
CA GLU A 152 -23.87 -19.66 -9.35
C GLU A 152 -22.84 -18.87 -10.17
N THR A 153 -23.20 -18.44 -11.38
CA THR A 153 -22.28 -17.63 -12.21
C THR A 153 -21.92 -16.29 -11.58
N HIS A 154 -22.86 -15.67 -10.85
CA HIS A 154 -22.60 -14.41 -10.15
C HIS A 154 -21.66 -14.61 -8.96
N MET A 155 -21.89 -15.67 -8.18
CA MET A 155 -21.04 -16.06 -7.06
C MET A 155 -19.63 -16.42 -7.53
N GLU A 156 -19.49 -17.25 -8.56
CA GLU A 156 -18.19 -17.60 -9.14
C GLU A 156 -17.41 -16.37 -9.62
N LEU A 157 -18.10 -15.40 -10.24
CA LEU A 157 -17.48 -14.17 -10.68
C LEU A 157 -17.02 -13.31 -9.49
N GLN A 158 -17.85 -13.20 -8.45
CA GLN A 158 -17.51 -12.47 -7.24
C GLN A 158 -16.31 -13.10 -6.52
N ASP A 159 -16.27 -14.42 -6.44
CA ASP A 159 -15.18 -15.15 -5.80
C ASP A 159 -13.87 -14.98 -6.58
N ARG A 160 -13.91 -15.03 -7.92
CA ARG A 160 -12.74 -14.71 -8.77
C ARG A 160 -12.21 -13.30 -8.51
N PHE A 161 -13.09 -12.30 -8.46
CA PHE A 161 -12.65 -10.93 -8.15
C PHE A 161 -12.07 -10.79 -6.75
N ARG A 162 -12.61 -11.50 -5.77
CA ARG A 162 -12.06 -11.53 -4.41
C ARG A 162 -10.64 -12.11 -4.41
N GLU A 163 -10.45 -13.26 -5.05
CA GLU A 163 -9.14 -13.91 -5.11
C GLU A 163 -8.11 -13.07 -5.89
N GLU A 164 -8.52 -12.44 -7.01
CA GLU A 164 -7.64 -11.52 -7.76
C GLU A 164 -7.23 -10.32 -6.90
N LEU A 165 -8.17 -9.73 -6.14
CA LEU A 165 -7.86 -8.63 -5.24
C LEU A 165 -6.89 -9.06 -4.13
N GLU A 166 -7.09 -10.24 -3.54
CA GLU A 166 -6.19 -10.78 -2.52
C GLU A 166 -4.79 -11.04 -3.08
N ARG A 167 -4.68 -11.59 -4.30
CA ARG A 167 -3.39 -11.79 -4.98
C ARG A 167 -2.66 -10.47 -5.23
N GLU A 168 -3.35 -9.46 -5.75
CA GLU A 168 -2.77 -8.13 -5.98
C GLU A 168 -2.35 -7.45 -4.67
N GLN A 169 -3.13 -7.62 -3.60
CA GLN A 169 -2.75 -7.13 -2.27
C GLN A 169 -1.46 -7.81 -1.75
N MET A 170 -1.34 -9.13 -1.91
CA MET A 170 -0.13 -9.86 -1.51
C MET A 170 1.09 -9.41 -2.34
N ILE A 171 0.95 -9.31 -3.67
CA ILE A 171 2.03 -8.83 -4.55
C ILE A 171 2.45 -7.40 -4.17
N ARG A 172 1.49 -6.53 -3.85
CA ARG A 172 1.77 -5.16 -3.42
C ARG A 172 2.51 -5.12 -2.08
N GLN A 173 2.12 -5.94 -1.11
CA GLN A 173 2.82 -6.06 0.17
C GLN A 173 4.26 -6.54 -0.02
N GLU A 174 4.46 -7.61 -0.81
CA GLU A 174 5.81 -8.11 -1.12
C GLU A 174 6.68 -7.05 -1.82
N MET A 175 6.09 -6.30 -2.75
CA MET A 175 6.79 -5.20 -3.42
C MET A 175 7.13 -4.06 -2.46
N GLU A 176 6.21 -3.67 -1.58
CA GLU A 176 6.45 -2.65 -0.54
C GLU A 176 7.56 -3.08 0.43
N GLU A 177 7.59 -4.35 0.83
CA GLU A 177 8.66 -4.93 1.66
C GLU A 177 10.01 -4.89 0.94
N GLN A 178 10.07 -5.29 -0.32
CA GLN A 178 11.31 -5.22 -1.12
C GLN A 178 11.80 -3.77 -1.29
N VAL A 179 10.88 -2.83 -1.51
CA VAL A 179 11.22 -1.41 -1.61
C VAL A 179 11.76 -0.89 -0.27
N ALA A 180 11.15 -1.26 0.86
CA ALA A 180 11.62 -0.90 2.19
C ALA A 180 13.01 -1.48 2.52
N GLN A 181 13.27 -2.73 2.12
CA GLN A 181 14.59 -3.35 2.26
C GLN A 181 15.64 -2.58 1.45
N LYS A 182 15.39 -2.36 0.15
CA LYS A 182 16.30 -1.62 -0.74
C LYS A 182 16.51 -0.17 -0.28
N SER A 183 15.49 0.51 0.25
CA SER A 183 15.64 1.86 0.78
C SER A 183 16.53 1.87 2.03
N SER A 184 16.38 0.90 2.92
CA SER A 184 17.23 0.79 4.12
C SER A 184 18.70 0.53 3.78
N GLU A 185 18.96 -0.32 2.77
CA GLU A 185 20.31 -0.57 2.26
C GLU A 185 20.91 0.70 1.63
N LEU A 186 20.14 1.41 0.81
CA LEU A 186 20.57 2.67 0.19
C LEU A 186 20.92 3.72 1.26
N GLU A 187 20.14 3.84 2.32
CA GLU A 187 20.44 4.74 3.44
C GLU A 187 21.77 4.39 4.13
N GLN A 188 22.08 3.10 4.30
CA GLN A 188 23.36 2.65 4.83
C GLN A 188 24.51 3.00 3.90
N TYR A 189 24.35 2.79 2.58
CA TYR A 189 25.35 3.21 1.60
C TYR A 189 25.59 4.71 1.62
N LEU A 190 24.52 5.52 1.70
CA LEU A 190 24.64 6.98 1.80
C LEU A 190 25.34 7.43 3.08
N LYS A 191 25.09 6.78 4.22
CA LYS A 191 25.83 7.05 5.47
C LYS A 191 27.32 6.77 5.30
N ARG A 192 27.67 5.60 4.73
CA ARG A 192 29.05 5.22 4.47
C ARG A 192 29.77 6.20 3.53
N VAL A 193 29.08 6.68 2.49
CA VAL A 193 29.64 7.69 1.57
C VAL A 193 29.93 9.00 2.33
N ARG A 194 29.00 9.48 3.15
CA ARG A 194 29.21 10.70 3.96
C ARG A 194 30.38 10.55 4.94
N GLU A 195 30.52 9.39 5.58
CA GLU A 195 31.66 9.11 6.48
C GLU A 195 32.99 9.14 5.72
N LEU A 196 33.03 8.56 4.52
CA LEU A 196 34.22 8.60 3.65
C LEU A 196 34.54 10.02 3.18
N GLU A 197 33.53 10.81 2.82
CA GLU A 197 33.70 12.21 2.46
C GLU A 197 34.26 13.02 3.64
N GLN A 198 33.73 12.83 4.86
CA GLN A 198 34.25 13.48 6.07
C GLN A 198 35.69 13.07 6.37
N MET A 199 36.02 11.79 6.22
CA MET A 199 37.40 11.29 6.35
C MET A 199 38.33 11.93 5.33
N TYR A 200 37.89 12.06 4.07
CA TYR A 200 38.66 12.71 3.01
C TYR A 200 38.93 14.19 3.33
N HIS A 201 37.93 14.93 3.80
CA HIS A 201 38.10 16.33 4.19
C HIS A 201 39.09 16.48 5.35
N ARG A 202 38.99 15.64 6.39
CA ARG A 202 39.95 15.66 7.51
C ARG A 202 41.38 15.32 7.09
N LEU A 203 41.54 14.36 6.17
CA LEU A 203 42.85 14.02 5.62
C LEU A 203 43.43 15.17 4.79
N GLN A 204 42.59 15.87 4.03
CA GLN A 204 42.99 17.04 3.27
C GLN A 204 43.43 18.20 4.20
N GLU A 205 42.66 18.48 5.25
CA GLU A 205 43.01 19.48 6.27
C GLU A 205 44.35 19.14 6.93
N ALA A 206 44.54 17.89 7.38
CA ALA A 206 45.78 17.45 8.01
C ALA A 206 47.00 17.54 7.07
N LEU A 207 46.80 17.30 5.77
CA LEU A 207 47.85 17.45 4.77
C LEU A 207 48.22 18.93 4.56
N ASP A 208 47.24 19.82 4.54
CA ASP A 208 47.49 21.25 4.37
C ASP A 208 48.14 21.85 5.63
N ASP A 209 47.78 21.37 6.82
CA ASP A 209 48.47 21.68 8.08
C ASP A 209 49.93 21.19 8.08
N GLU A 210 50.22 19.98 7.56
CA GLU A 210 51.61 19.48 7.45
C GLU A 210 52.45 20.37 6.52
N LYS A 211 51.90 20.75 5.36
CA LYS A 211 52.58 21.66 4.44
C LYS A 211 52.89 22.99 5.10
N GLN A 212 51.91 23.56 5.80
CA GLN A 212 52.08 24.83 6.51
C GLN A 212 53.15 24.73 7.60
N ALA A 213 53.10 23.67 8.41
CA ALA A 213 54.10 23.41 9.46
C ALA A 213 55.51 23.26 8.88
N ARG A 214 55.69 22.62 7.72
CA ARG A 214 56.98 22.54 7.04
C ARG A 214 57.50 23.90 6.59
N VAL A 215 56.65 24.72 5.99
CA VAL A 215 57.03 26.07 5.55
C VAL A 215 57.44 26.93 6.75
N GLU A 216 56.70 26.83 7.86
CA GLU A 216 57.03 27.52 9.10
C GLU A 216 58.35 27.02 9.69
N GLU A 217 58.59 25.71 9.71
CA GLU A 217 59.86 25.14 10.15
C GLU A 217 61.05 25.60 9.29
N GLU A 218 60.91 25.58 7.97
CA GLU A 218 61.93 26.09 7.05
C GLU A 218 62.21 27.58 7.29
N SER A 219 61.17 28.39 7.50
CA SER A 219 61.31 29.80 7.83
C SER A 219 62.04 30.02 9.17
N ALA A 220 61.76 29.20 10.18
CA ALA A 220 62.41 29.26 11.48
C ALA A 220 63.88 28.86 11.38
N ARG A 221 64.21 27.81 10.61
CA ARG A 221 65.59 27.39 10.35
C ARG A 221 66.38 28.49 9.63
N LEU A 222 65.80 29.12 8.62
CA LEU A 222 66.44 30.24 7.90
C LEU A 222 66.70 31.44 8.81
N LEU A 223 65.73 31.80 9.65
CA LEU A 223 65.89 32.88 10.62
C LEU A 223 66.99 32.55 11.63
N GLN A 224 67.01 31.32 12.14
CA GLN A 224 68.04 30.87 13.07
C GLN A 224 69.43 30.93 12.45
N ALA A 225 69.61 30.47 11.21
CA ALA A 225 70.88 30.54 10.49
C ALA A 225 71.36 32.00 10.34
N ARG A 226 70.46 32.91 9.96
CA ARG A 226 70.76 34.35 9.84
C ARG A 226 71.20 34.96 11.17
N LEU A 227 70.52 34.63 12.27
CA LEU A 227 70.89 35.12 13.60
C LEU A 227 72.24 34.57 14.04
N LEU A 228 72.53 33.29 13.78
CA LEU A 228 73.83 32.70 14.08
C LEU A 228 74.97 33.36 13.30
N GLU A 229 74.75 33.68 12.02
CA GLU A 229 75.72 34.40 11.19
C GLU A 229 75.97 35.82 11.75
N GLN A 230 74.91 36.53 12.14
CA GLN A 230 75.03 37.85 12.77
C GLN A 230 75.79 37.78 14.10
N GLU A 231 75.51 36.79 14.95
CA GLU A 231 76.21 36.60 16.22
C GLU A 231 77.68 36.20 16.00
N ALA A 232 77.99 35.36 15.02
CA ALA A 232 79.36 35.02 14.65
C ALA A 232 80.13 36.25 14.14
N ALA A 233 79.52 37.08 13.30
CA ALA A 233 80.12 38.32 12.82
C ALA A 233 80.42 39.32 13.96
N LYS A 234 79.48 39.48 14.89
CA LYS A 234 79.69 40.31 16.09
C LYS A 234 80.82 39.77 16.97
N ARG A 235 80.87 38.45 17.20
CA ARG A 235 81.97 37.82 17.96
C ARG A 235 83.32 38.05 17.30
N ALA A 236 83.44 37.85 15.99
CA ALA A 236 84.67 38.11 15.26
C ALA A 236 85.11 39.59 15.34
N MET A 237 84.17 40.54 15.32
CA MET A 237 84.47 41.96 15.52
C MET A 237 84.97 42.24 16.95
N LEU A 238 84.33 41.66 17.96
CA LEU A 238 84.76 41.80 19.37
C LEU A 238 86.13 41.18 19.62
N GLU A 239 86.44 40.03 19.04
CA GLU A 239 87.75 39.39 19.14
C GLU A 239 88.85 40.25 18.52
N LYS A 240 88.61 40.87 17.36
CA LYS A 240 89.54 41.83 16.74
C LYS A 240 89.80 43.03 17.65
N LEU A 241 88.73 43.64 18.17
CA LEU A 241 88.85 44.79 19.08
C LEU A 241 89.60 44.41 20.36
N HIS A 242 89.32 43.23 20.93
CA HIS A 242 90.04 42.73 22.10
C HIS A 242 91.54 42.58 21.81
N HIS A 243 91.89 42.01 20.66
CA HIS A 243 93.29 41.88 20.26
C HIS A 243 93.99 43.23 20.08
N GLU A 244 93.32 44.20 19.43
CA GLU A 244 93.82 45.58 19.30
C GLU A 244 94.03 46.23 20.68
N GLN A 245 93.08 46.02 21.61
CA GLN A 245 93.18 46.49 22.99
C GLN A 245 94.36 45.85 23.72
N GLU A 246 94.58 44.53 23.59
CA GLU A 246 95.73 43.85 24.21
C GLU A 246 97.07 44.38 23.70
N ILE A 247 97.17 44.66 22.39
CA ILE A 247 98.37 45.26 21.81
C ILE A 247 98.58 46.66 22.38
N ALA A 248 97.54 47.48 22.40
CA ALA A 248 97.61 48.84 22.94
C ALA A 248 98.05 48.84 24.41
N ILE A 249 97.48 47.96 25.25
CA ILE A 249 97.86 47.81 26.66
C ILE A 249 99.35 47.44 26.76
N LYS A 250 99.81 46.41 26.04
CA LYS A 250 101.22 45.99 26.07
C LYS A 250 102.17 47.11 25.66
N MET A 251 101.82 47.89 24.64
CA MET A 251 102.60 49.06 24.22
C MET A 251 102.65 50.13 25.33
N THR A 252 101.49 50.50 25.89
CA THR A 252 101.43 51.50 26.97
C THR A 252 102.15 51.04 28.24
N GLU A 253 102.15 49.74 28.56
CA GLU A 253 102.92 49.17 29.67
C GLU A 253 104.43 49.24 29.41
N ALA A 254 104.86 48.95 28.19
CA ALA A 254 106.27 49.05 27.81
C ALA A 254 106.77 50.49 27.89
N GLU A 255 106.03 51.45 27.32
CA GLU A 255 106.32 52.88 27.42
C GLU A 255 106.37 53.34 28.89
N LYS A 256 105.44 52.86 29.73
CA LYS A 256 105.44 53.17 31.16
C LYS A 256 106.70 52.67 31.86
N ARG A 257 107.15 51.45 31.59
CA ARG A 257 108.40 50.89 32.14
C ARG A 257 109.62 51.71 31.70
N GLU A 258 109.68 52.10 30.43
CA GLU A 258 110.74 52.97 29.93
C GLU A 258 110.74 54.32 30.68
N LEU A 259 109.58 54.96 30.85
CA LEU A 259 109.47 56.19 31.63
C LEU A 259 109.85 56.01 33.11
N GLU A 260 109.50 54.88 33.73
CA GLU A 260 109.91 54.52 35.10
C GLU A 260 111.43 54.39 35.21
N THR A 261 112.08 53.65 34.30
CA THR A 261 113.56 53.55 34.29
C THR A 261 114.25 54.90 34.06
N ILE A 262 113.73 55.74 33.16
CA ILE A 262 114.25 57.10 32.94
C ILE A 262 114.09 57.93 34.20
N ARG A 263 112.95 57.82 34.90
CA ARG A 263 112.71 58.50 36.17
C ARG A 263 113.70 58.02 37.23
N GLU A 264 113.90 56.72 37.40
CA GLU A 264 114.87 56.16 38.35
C GLU A 264 116.29 56.64 38.07
N MET A 265 116.74 56.64 36.81
CA MET A 265 118.04 57.17 36.43
C MET A 265 118.18 58.67 36.77
N LYS A 266 117.12 59.45 36.52
CA LYS A 266 117.10 60.87 36.88
C LYS A 266 117.09 61.08 38.40
N ASP A 267 116.38 60.25 39.14
CA ASP A 267 116.33 60.30 40.61
C ASP A 267 117.71 59.95 41.22
N ILE A 268 118.42 58.96 40.67
CA ILE A 268 119.81 58.63 41.05
C ILE A 268 120.75 59.79 40.73
N ALA A 269 120.72 60.30 39.49
CA ALA A 269 121.56 61.43 39.08
C ALA A 269 121.29 62.69 39.94
N LEU A 270 120.04 62.91 40.33
CA LEU A 270 119.65 63.97 41.24
C LEU A 270 120.24 63.75 42.65
N GLN A 271 120.17 62.53 43.19
CA GLN A 271 120.78 62.19 44.48
C GLN A 271 122.30 62.37 44.47
N GLU A 272 122.98 61.94 43.42
CA GLU A 272 124.43 62.14 43.26
C GLU A 272 124.77 63.63 43.20
N ALA A 273 124.00 64.42 42.45
CA ALA A 273 124.18 65.88 42.40
C ALA A 273 123.93 66.54 43.77
N MET A 274 122.95 66.06 44.54
CA MET A 274 122.71 66.51 45.92
C MET A 274 123.88 66.18 46.85
N GLN A 275 124.42 64.96 46.77
CA GLN A 275 125.59 64.55 47.56
C GLN A 275 126.84 65.37 47.20
N GLN A 276 127.05 65.64 45.90
CA GLN A 276 128.11 66.54 45.45
C GLN A 276 127.93 67.94 46.00
N LEU A 277 126.70 68.46 46.02
CA LEU A 277 126.38 69.77 46.57
C LEU A 277 126.64 69.83 48.08
N GLU A 278 126.25 68.80 48.84
CA GLU A 278 126.58 68.67 50.27
C GLU A 278 128.08 68.59 50.53
N GLN A 279 128.82 67.88 49.67
CA GLN A 279 130.29 67.78 49.76
C GLN A 279 130.95 69.14 49.51
N LEU A 280 130.51 69.87 48.47
CA LEU A 280 130.98 71.24 48.19
C LEU A 280 130.61 72.20 49.32
N GLU A 281 129.46 72.02 49.99
CA GLU A 281 129.08 72.80 51.17
C GLU A 281 130.02 72.51 52.35
N LYS A 282 130.39 71.25 52.61
CA LYS A 282 131.38 70.89 53.64
C LYS A 282 132.76 71.46 53.33
N GLU A 283 133.25 71.27 52.11
CA GLU A 283 134.53 71.85 51.66
C GLU A 283 134.52 73.37 51.78
N ARG A 284 133.40 74.03 51.47
CA ARG A 284 133.23 75.47 51.69
C ARG A 284 133.31 75.83 53.17
N ILE A 285 132.66 75.08 54.06
CA ILE A 285 132.73 75.31 55.53
C ILE A 285 134.17 75.12 56.02
N GLU A 286 134.82 74.03 55.65
CA GLU A 286 136.21 73.74 56.02
C GLU A 286 137.17 74.82 55.48
N ALA A 287 137.00 75.26 54.23
CA ALA A 287 137.79 76.34 53.66
C ALA A 287 137.55 77.67 54.38
N LEU A 288 136.31 77.96 54.80
CA LEU A 288 136.00 79.13 55.63
C LEU A 288 136.65 79.03 57.01
N GLU A 289 136.66 77.87 57.65
CA GLU A 289 137.34 77.62 58.92
C GLU A 289 138.85 77.77 58.80
N GLN A 290 139.47 77.17 57.78
CA GLN A 290 140.90 77.32 57.49
C GLN A 290 141.26 78.78 57.21
N TYR A 291 140.43 79.48 56.43
CA TYR A 291 140.61 80.91 56.17
C TYR A 291 140.55 81.71 57.48
N GLN A 292 139.61 81.39 58.37
CA GLN A 292 139.50 82.01 59.68
C GLN A 292 140.73 81.71 60.57
N GLN A 293 141.21 80.46 60.59
CA GLN A 293 142.43 80.09 61.32
C GLN A 293 143.68 80.81 60.79
N ILE A 294 143.85 80.90 59.47
CA ILE A 294 144.95 81.66 58.86
C ILE A 294 144.83 83.13 59.22
N LYS A 295 143.62 83.70 59.16
CA LYS A 295 143.34 85.08 59.57
C LYS A 295 143.72 85.30 61.04
N ASP A 296 143.29 84.44 61.95
CA ASP A 296 143.63 84.51 63.37
C ASP A 296 145.14 84.35 63.61
N ASN A 297 145.80 83.43 62.90
CA ASN A 297 147.27 83.28 62.93
C ASN A 297 147.98 84.52 62.38
N LEU A 298 147.44 85.17 61.37
CA LEU A 298 147.91 86.45 60.86
C LEU A 298 147.69 87.56 61.89
N GLU A 299 146.57 87.57 62.62
CA GLU A 299 146.32 88.48 63.74
C GLU A 299 147.29 88.23 64.90
N VAL A 300 147.62 86.97 65.21
CA VAL A 300 148.65 86.60 66.19
C VAL A 300 150.05 86.97 65.69
N ALA A 301 150.37 86.75 64.41
CA ALA A 301 151.64 87.12 63.81
C ALA A 301 151.80 88.64 63.73
N THR A 302 150.74 89.38 63.41
CA THR A 302 150.75 90.86 63.38
C THR A 302 150.76 91.46 64.78
N SER A 303 150.09 90.86 65.76
CA SER A 303 150.21 91.25 67.18
C SER A 303 151.56 90.89 67.77
N LYS A 304 152.15 89.74 67.43
CA LYS A 304 153.55 89.40 67.73
C LYS A 304 154.52 90.34 67.02
N THR A 305 154.25 90.73 65.78
CA THR A 305 155.05 91.73 65.05
C THR A 305 154.88 93.11 65.67
N ARG A 306 153.69 93.50 66.16
CA ARG A 306 153.48 94.71 66.98
C ARG A 306 154.16 94.61 68.35
N SER A 307 154.17 93.45 68.98
CA SER A 307 154.85 93.20 70.27
C SER A 307 156.37 93.24 70.10
N TRP A 308 156.90 92.65 69.04
CA TRP A 308 158.30 92.77 68.62
C TRP A 308 158.61 94.21 68.21
N LYS A 309 157.75 94.89 67.45
CA LYS A 309 157.93 96.30 67.08
C LYS A 309 157.87 97.22 68.31
N ASN A 310 157.06 96.91 69.32
CA ASN A 310 157.03 97.62 70.60
C ASN A 310 158.26 97.30 71.46
N LYS A 311 158.71 96.03 71.51
CA LYS A 311 159.95 95.63 72.21
C LYS A 311 161.20 96.20 71.53
N VAL A 312 161.21 96.28 70.19
CA VAL A 312 162.26 96.91 69.39
C VAL A 312 162.19 98.44 69.58
N ALA A 313 161.00 99.06 69.56
CA ALA A 313 160.84 100.49 69.86
C ALA A 313 161.26 100.87 71.29
N GLN A 314 161.11 99.97 72.28
CA GLN A 314 161.64 100.17 73.64
C GLN A 314 163.17 100.08 73.72
N HIS A 315 163.84 99.56 72.69
CA HIS A 315 165.29 99.40 72.63
C HIS A 315 165.97 100.18 71.47
N GLU A 316 165.21 100.99 70.71
CA GLU A 316 165.70 101.83 69.59
C GLU A 316 166.45 103.10 70.05
N GLY A 317 167.10 103.07 71.21
CA GLY A 317 168.04 104.09 71.68
C GLY A 317 169.52 103.69 71.62
N LEU A 318 169.87 102.49 71.15
CA LEU A 318 171.22 101.93 71.40
C LEU A 318 171.84 101.06 70.30
N ILE A 319 171.50 101.23 69.01
CA ILE A 319 172.18 100.46 67.95
C ILE A 319 172.65 101.35 66.78
N ARG A 320 173.98 101.42 66.65
CA ARG A 320 174.78 101.94 65.53
C ARG A 320 174.59 101.11 64.26
N GLN A 321 174.57 101.79 63.11
CA GLN A 321 174.73 101.19 61.78
C GLN A 321 176.08 100.48 61.63
N ILE A 322 176.05 99.26 61.10
CA ILE A 322 177.19 98.54 60.53
C ILE A 322 176.81 98.17 59.09
N GLN A 323 177.46 98.79 58.11
CA GLN A 323 177.76 98.17 56.81
C GLN A 323 178.98 97.23 56.99
N PRO A 324 179.25 96.18 56.16
CA PRO A 324 179.08 96.12 54.69
C PRO A 324 178.80 94.71 54.09
N GLY A 325 178.71 94.62 52.75
CA GLY A 325 178.94 93.35 52.04
C GLY A 325 178.51 93.33 50.57
N VAL A 326 179.39 93.75 49.68
CA VAL A 326 179.23 93.73 48.21
C VAL A 326 179.37 92.30 47.68
N LYS A 327 178.39 91.84 46.89
CA LYS A 327 178.56 91.12 45.61
C LYS A 327 177.31 91.30 44.75
#